data_AF-A0AAV2HX35-F1
#
_entry.id   AF-A0AAV2HX35-F1
#
_cell.length_a   1.000
_cell.length_b   1.000
_cell.length_c   1.000
_cell.angle_alpha   90.00
_cell.angle_beta   90.00
_cell.angle_gamma   90.00
#
_symmetry.space_group_name_H-M   'P 1'
#
loop_
_entity.id
_entity.type
_entity.pdbx_description
1 polymer ?
#
loop_
_entity_poly.entity_id
_entity_poly.type
_entity_poly.pdbx_seq_one_letter_code
_entity_poly.pdbx_strand_id
1 'polypeptide(L)' 'HAWAREKHLLQHSLPSVYHWSEAEMHQILNGDRVTGYVADYIHQPDQYPEISDDCNNIRFVLEVP' A
#
# COMPACT_ATOMS: atom_id res chain seq x y z
N HIS A 1 0.02 -6.66 4.87
CA HIS A 1 1.49 -6.49 4.71
C HIS A 1 1.89 -5.29 3.86
N ALA A 2 1.21 -4.97 2.75
CA ALA A 2 1.55 -3.83 1.91
C ALA A 2 1.58 -2.47 2.64
N TRP A 3 0.56 -2.16 3.45
CA TRP A 3 0.55 -0.91 4.23
C TRP A 3 1.70 -0.81 5.24
N ALA A 4 2.08 -1.92 5.87
CA ALA A 4 3.20 -1.97 6.80
C ALA A 4 4.53 -1.70 6.08
N ARG A 5 4.70 -2.20 4.85
CA ARG A 5 5.84 -1.84 3.99
C ARG A 5 5.83 -0.35 3.68
N GLU A 6 4.68 0.21 3.31
CA GLU A 6 4.57 1.63 2.97
C GLU A 6 4.88 2.53 4.17
N LYS A 7 4.36 2.16 5.35
CA LYS A 7 4.71 2.79 6.63
C LYS A 7 6.20 2.74 6.90
N HIS A 8 6.85 1.59 6.69
CA HIS A 8 8.30 1.46 6.86
C HIS A 8 9.07 2.36 5.88
N LEU A 9 8.66 2.42 4.61
CA LEU A 9 9.28 3.29 3.61
C LEU A 9 9.18 4.76 4.04
N LEU A 10 8.00 5.20 4.50
CA LEU A 10 7.80 6.56 4.98
C LEU A 10 8.57 6.87 6.28
N GLN A 11 8.66 5.91 7.22
CA GLN A 11 9.44 6.06 8.45
C GLN A 11 10.94 6.22 8.20
N HIS A 12 11.45 5.54 7.17
CA HIS A 12 12.86 5.58 6.80
C HIS A 12 13.16 6.60 5.67
N SER A 13 12.19 7.43 5.29
CA SER A 13 12.29 8.38 4.17
C SER A 13 12.80 7.73 2.87
N LEU A 14 12.39 6.48 2.65
CA LEU A 14 12.72 5.70 1.47
C LEU A 14 11.75 6.02 0.33
N PRO A 15 12.20 5.86 -0.93
CA PRO A 15 11.34 6.07 -2.09
C PRO A 15 10.20 5.05 -2.10
N SER A 16 8.97 5.56 -2.01
CA SER A 16 7.75 4.79 -2.29
C SER A 16 7.42 4.90 -3.78
N VAL A 17 6.73 3.88 -4.30
CA VAL A 17 6.13 3.92 -5.65
C VAL A 17 5.01 4.96 -5.70
N TYR A 18 4.35 5.20 -4.57
CA TYR A 18 3.24 6.14 -4.43
C TYR A 18 3.73 7.47 -3.87
N HIS A 19 3.25 8.56 -4.47
CA HIS A 19 3.51 9.90 -3.99
C HIS A 19 2.43 10.27 -2.96
N TRP A 20 2.71 10.00 -1.69
CA TRP A 20 1.85 10.38 -0.57
C TRP A 20 2.08 11.85 -0.20
N SER A 21 1.00 12.59 0.00
CA SER A 21 1.03 13.92 0.61
C SER A 21 1.31 13.83 2.12
N GLU A 22 1.73 14.94 2.75
CA GLU A 22 1.99 14.96 4.20
C GLU A 22 0.80 14.46 5.04
N ALA A 23 -0.43 14.83 4.65
CA ALA A 23 -1.64 14.39 5.34
C ALA A 23 -1.85 12.87 5.24
N GLU A 24 -1.54 12.27 4.09
CA GLU A 24 -1.65 10.83 3.86
C GLU A 24 -0.53 10.08 4.57
N MET A 25 0.71 10.61 4.52
CA MET A 25 1.83 10.05 5.28
C MET A 25 1.51 10.00 6.78
N HIS A 26 0.95 11.07 7.34
CA HIS A 26 0.49 11.09 8.73
C HIS A 26 -0.55 10.00 9.02
N GLN A 27 -1.48 9.73 8.10
CA GLN A 27 -2.45 8.65 8.24
C GLN A 27 -1.80 7.27 8.20
N ILE A 28 -0.82 7.03 7.30
CA ILE A 28 -0.11 5.75 7.23
C ILE A 28 0.70 5.52 8.51
N LEU A 29 1.43 6.53 8.95
CA LEU A 29 2.29 6.47 10.12
C LEU A 29 1.48 6.23 11.41
N ASN A 30 0.30 6.87 11.55
CA ASN A 30 -0.54 6.75 12.75
C ASN A 30 -1.60 5.64 12.69
N GLY A 31 -2.15 5.33 11.51
CA GLY A 31 -3.36 4.52 11.34
C GLY A 31 -3.21 3.30 10.43
N ASP A 32 -2.00 3.02 9.94
CA ASP A 32 -1.66 1.88 9.08
C ASP A 32 -2.46 1.80 7.76
N ARG A 33 -3.12 2.89 7.36
CA ARG A 33 -3.82 3.05 6.08
C ARG A 33 -4.08 4.52 5.77
N VAL A 34 -4.36 4.83 4.51
CA VAL A 34 -4.90 6.14 4.08
C VAL A 34 -6.39 6.00 3.82
N THR A 35 -7.16 6.96 4.31
CA THR A 35 -8.60 7.03 4.02
C THR A 35 -8.82 7.31 2.54
N GLY A 36 -9.69 6.52 1.88
CA GLY A 36 -9.94 6.63 0.45
C GLY A 36 -8.94 5.87 -0.42
N TYR A 37 -8.06 5.06 0.16
CA TYR A 37 -7.23 4.10 -0.57
C TYR A 37 -7.47 2.69 -0.07
N VAL A 38 -7.62 1.76 -1.01
CA VAL A 38 -7.70 0.32 -0.74
C VAL A 38 -6.51 -0.39 -1.37
N ALA A 39 -6.07 -1.46 -0.70
CA ALA A 39 -5.08 -2.37 -1.21
C ALA A 39 -5.76 -3.35 -2.17
N ASP A 40 -5.38 -3.30 -3.44
CA ASP A 40 -5.92 -4.13 -4.52
C ASP A 40 -4.80 -5.02 -5.09
N TYR A 41 -5.14 -6.24 -5.50
CA TYR A 41 -4.18 -7.16 -6.08
C TYR A 41 -3.90 -6.78 -7.54
N ILE A 42 -2.62 -6.63 -7.90
CA ILE A 42 -2.20 -6.37 -9.29
C ILE A 42 -2.48 -7.61 -10.14
N HIS A 43 -2.08 -8.78 -9.65
CA HIS A 43 -2.37 -10.09 -10.23
C HIS A 43 -3.26 -10.88 -9.29
N GLN A 44 -4.35 -11.42 -9.83
CA GLN A 44 -5.28 -12.22 -9.06
C GLN A 44 -4.57 -13.45 -8.48
N PRO A 45 -4.69 -13.69 -7.16
CA PRO A 45 -4.03 -14.81 -6.51
C PRO A 45 -4.51 -16.17 -7.02
N ASP A 46 -5.76 -16.26 -7.52
CA ASP A 46 -6.31 -17.45 -8.18
C ASP A 46 -5.52 -17.86 -9.43
N GLN A 47 -4.95 -16.90 -10.16
CA GLN A 47 -4.24 -17.17 -11.41
C GLN A 47 -2.73 -17.31 -11.18
N TYR A 48 -2.19 -16.71 -10.12
CA TYR A 48 -0.78 -16.75 -9.75
C TYR A 48 -0.61 -16.95 -8.23
N PRO A 49 -0.77 -18.18 -7.73
CA PRO A 49 -0.68 -18.47 -6.29
C PRO A 49 0.74 -18.22 -5.75
N GLU A 50 1.76 -18.29 -6.60
CA GLU A 50 3.16 -18.03 -6.25
C GLU A 50 3.45 -16.57 -5.82
N ILE A 51 2.61 -15.62 -6.22
CA ILE A 51 2.70 -14.20 -5.84
C ILE A 51 1.50 -13.74 -5.01
N SER A 52 0.67 -14.68 -4.54
CA SER A 52 -0.53 -14.38 -3.74
C SER A 52 -0.17 -13.77 -2.38
N ASP A 53 1.00 -14.08 -1.84
CA ASP A 53 1.50 -13.55 -0.56
C ASP A 53 2.57 -12.47 -0.77
N ASP A 54 2.86 -12.11 -2.02
CA ASP A 54 3.87 -11.10 -2.32
C ASP A 54 3.30 -9.69 -2.09
N CYS A 55 3.95 -8.95 -1.21
CA CYS A 55 3.60 -7.55 -0.91
C CYS A 55 3.77 -6.63 -2.13
N ASN A 56 4.61 -7.01 -3.10
CA ASN A 56 4.80 -6.29 -4.35
C ASN A 56 3.64 -6.50 -5.33
N ASN A 57 2.82 -7.53 -5.11
CA ASN A 57 1.61 -7.79 -5.91
C ASN A 57 0.39 -6.98 -5.41
N ILE A 58 0.57 -6.12 -4.41
CA ILE A 58 -0.47 -5.21 -3.93
C ILE A 58 -0.20 -3.80 -4.47
N ARG A 59 -1.25 -3.17 -5.00
CA ARG A 59 -1.27 -1.75 -5.34
C ARG A 59 -2.28 -0.98 -4.50
N PHE A 60 -1.99 0.28 -4.23
CA PHE A 60 -2.95 1.17 -3.59
C PHE A 60 -3.75 1.87 -4.68
N VAL A 61 -5.06 1.64 -4.68
CA VAL A 61 -6.00 2.30 -5.59
C VAL A 61 -6.94 3.18 -4.79
N LEU A 62 -7.38 4.28 -5.39
CA LEU A 62 -8.41 5.11 -4.79
C LEU A 62 -9.69 4.28 -4.64
N GLU A 63 -10.24 4.30 -3.43
CA GLU A 63 -11.57 3.77 -3.16
C GLU A 63 -12.58 4.69 -3.85
N VAL A 64 -12.95 4.33 -5.07
CA VAL A 64 -14.01 5.04 -5.79
C VAL A 64 -15.34 4.62 -5.16
N PRO A 65 -16.16 5.58 -4.67
CA PRO A 65 -17.45 5.28 -4.05
C PRO A 65 -18.49 4.71 -5.03
#